data_AF-K9ESJ5-F1
#
_entry.id   AF-K9ESJ5-F1
#
_cell.length_a   1.000
_cell.length_b   1.000
_cell.length_c   1.000
_cell.angle_alpha   90.00
_cell.angle_beta   90.00
_cell.angle_gamma   90.00
#
_symmetry.space_group_name_H-M   'P 1'
#
loop_
_entity.id
_entity.type
_entity.pdbx_description
1 polymer ?
#
loop_
_entity_poly.entity_id
_entity_poly.type
_entity_poly.pdbx_seq_one_letter_code
_entity_poly.pdbx_strand_id
1 'polypeptide(L)'
;MPQEQSYKKLLSLTEELEIKQKNFIIETVRSHGGIITFKPKLEDGEDNDTDQDLYPITAIFYDGHESYPNVSITAIHILDRPEIEDVDIYVDGINQDTCEKQENFSVCPVDYANVVSFIGKVLDLDK
;
A
#
# COMPACT_ATOMS: atom_id res chain seq x y z
N MET A 1 36.98 -8.80 -1.62
CA MET A 1 36.97 -7.54 -0.85
C MET A 1 36.12 -6.39 -1.46
N PRO A 2 35.90 -6.25 -2.79
CA PRO A 2 35.00 -5.20 -3.31
C PRO A 2 33.50 -5.48 -3.14
N GLN A 3 33.09 -6.75 -3.24
CA GLN A 3 31.67 -7.14 -3.21
C GLN A 3 31.01 -6.95 -1.85
N GLU A 4 31.69 -7.28 -0.75
CA GLU A 4 31.15 -7.07 0.61
C GLU A 4 30.91 -5.59 0.93
N GLN A 5 31.78 -4.70 0.45
CA GLN A 5 31.57 -3.25 0.59
C GLN A 5 30.41 -2.74 -0.28
N SER A 6 30.21 -3.31 -1.47
CA SER A 6 29.07 -2.99 -2.32
C SER A 6 27.75 -3.48 -1.72
N TYR A 7 27.74 -4.70 -1.16
CA TYR A 7 26.57 -5.29 -0.53
C TYR A 7 26.11 -4.48 0.69
N LYS A 8 27.04 -4.11 1.59
CA LYS A 8 26.71 -3.26 2.74
C LYS A 8 26.12 -1.92 2.33
N LYS A 9 26.64 -1.30 1.26
CA LYS A 9 26.09 -0.04 0.73
C LYS A 9 24.66 -0.22 0.21
N LEU A 10 24.38 -1.31 -0.49
CA LEU A 10 23.04 -1.61 -0.98
C LEU A 10 22.06 -1.80 0.17
N LEU A 11 22.45 -2.53 1.22
CA LEU A 11 21.62 -2.69 2.42
C LEU A 11 21.27 -1.35 3.07
N SER A 12 22.27 -0.50 3.31
CA SER A 12 22.02 0.82 3.91
C SER A 12 21.13 1.71 3.05
N LEU A 13 21.24 1.63 1.71
CA LEU A 13 20.35 2.36 0.80
C LEU A 13 18.92 1.82 0.86
N THR A 14 18.74 0.51 0.97
CA THR A 14 17.42 -0.10 1.15
C THR A 14 16.78 0.35 2.46
N GLU A 15 17.50 0.27 3.59
CA GLU A 15 17.00 0.73 4.90
C GLU A 15 16.61 2.21 4.87
N GLU A 16 17.43 3.07 4.25
CA GLU A 16 17.12 4.50 4.12
C GLU A 16 15.87 4.74 3.26
N LEU A 17 15.69 3.97 2.18
CA LEU A 17 14.53 4.08 1.30
C LEU A 17 13.26 3.62 2.02
N GLU A 18 13.32 2.51 2.76
CA GLU A 18 12.19 1.99 3.55
C GLU A 18 11.71 3.02 4.58
N ILE A 19 12.64 3.66 5.30
CA ILE A 19 12.30 4.73 6.26
C ILE A 19 11.62 5.90 5.55
N LYS A 20 12.16 6.35 4.40
CA LYS A 20 11.58 7.46 3.63
C LYS A 20 10.18 7.13 3.13
N GLN A 21 9.97 5.93 2.60
CA GLN A 21 8.67 5.49 2.13
C GLN A 21 7.67 5.38 3.28
N LYS A 22 8.05 4.75 4.40
CA LYS A 22 7.20 4.65 5.60
C LYS A 22 6.74 6.03 6.07
N ASN A 23 7.69 6.96 6.24
CA ASN A 23 7.39 8.33 6.70
C ASN A 23 6.48 9.06 5.71
N PHE A 24 6.76 8.97 4.41
CA PHE A 24 5.91 9.56 3.38
C PHE A 24 4.47 9.04 3.46
N ILE A 25 4.30 7.72 3.58
CA ILE A 25 2.97 7.10 3.71
C ILE A 25 2.25 7.64 4.94
N ILE A 26 2.90 7.59 6.11
CA ILE A 26 2.31 8.03 7.38
C ILE A 26 1.90 9.50 7.34
N GLU A 27 2.82 10.39 6.94
CA GLU A 27 2.55 11.83 6.90
C GLU A 27 1.43 12.16 5.90
N THR A 28 1.45 11.51 4.73
CA THR A 28 0.43 11.73 3.71
C THR A 28 -0.92 11.24 4.20
N VAL A 29 -1.03 10.01 4.70
CA VAL A 29 -2.31 9.47 5.20
C VAL A 29 -2.82 10.29 6.39
N ARG A 30 -1.96 10.70 7.33
CA ARG A 30 -2.34 11.54 8.47
C ARG A 30 -2.86 12.91 8.03
N SER A 31 -2.22 13.56 7.05
CA SER A 31 -2.67 14.84 6.51
C SER A 31 -4.02 14.76 5.78
N HIS A 32 -4.44 13.55 5.37
CA HIS A 32 -5.73 13.28 4.72
C HIS A 32 -6.79 12.70 5.69
N GLY A 33 -6.60 12.87 7.00
CA GLY A 33 -7.57 12.45 8.01
C GLY A 33 -7.42 11.00 8.48
N GLY A 34 -6.27 10.38 8.24
CA GLY A 34 -5.94 9.03 8.73
C GLY A 34 -6.33 7.90 7.79
N ILE A 35 -7.00 8.20 6.67
CA ILE A 35 -7.36 7.24 5.63
C ILE A 35 -7.36 7.90 4.25
N ILE A 36 -6.85 7.19 3.25
CA ILE A 36 -6.96 7.57 1.83
C ILE A 36 -7.78 6.47 1.16
N THR A 37 -8.88 6.84 0.51
CA THR A 37 -9.76 5.88 -0.17
C THR A 37 -9.81 6.15 -1.67
N PHE A 38 -9.98 5.10 -2.45
CA PHE A 38 -10.25 5.15 -3.87
C PHE A 38 -11.48 4.31 -4.17
N LYS A 39 -12.37 4.88 -4.99
CA LYS A 39 -13.47 4.16 -5.61
C LYS A 39 -13.47 4.51 -7.10
N PRO A 40 -13.48 3.50 -7.98
CA PRO A 40 -13.52 3.76 -9.41
C PRO A 40 -14.81 4.48 -9.79
N LYS A 41 -14.74 5.30 -10.83
CA LYS A 41 -15.95 5.90 -11.43
C LYS A 41 -16.51 4.87 -12.41
N LEU A 42 -17.64 4.26 -12.05
CA LEU A 42 -18.40 3.40 -12.95
C LEU A 42 -19.23 4.26 -13.90
N GLU A 43 -19.35 3.85 -15.16
CA GLU A 43 -20.33 4.44 -16.08
C GLU A 43 -21.76 4.07 -15.64
N ASP A 44 -22.73 4.95 -15.92
CA ASP A 44 -24.13 4.74 -15.50
C ASP A 44 -24.66 3.39 -16.03
N GLY A 45 -24.92 2.44 -15.10
CA GLY A 45 -25.47 1.13 -15.41
C GLY A 45 -24.46 -0.03 -15.36
N GLU A 46 -23.18 0.25 -15.11
CA GLU A 46 -22.19 -0.78 -14.79
C GLU A 46 -22.17 -1.04 -13.28
N ASP A 47 -22.43 -2.28 -12.88
CA ASP A 47 -22.42 -2.71 -11.47
C ASP A 47 -21.11 -3.45 -11.12
N ASN A 48 -20.08 -3.34 -11.97
CA ASN A 48 -18.88 -4.14 -11.84
C ASN A 48 -17.75 -3.36 -11.15
N ASP A 49 -17.88 -3.16 -9.84
CA ASP A 49 -16.86 -2.59 -8.95
C ASP A 49 -15.61 -3.49 -8.78
N THR A 50 -15.48 -4.53 -9.61
CA THR A 50 -14.42 -5.54 -9.58
C THR A 50 -13.68 -5.69 -10.92
N ASP A 51 -13.76 -4.69 -11.79
CA ASP A 51 -12.87 -4.62 -12.95
C ASP A 51 -11.48 -4.10 -12.52
N GLN A 52 -10.46 -4.95 -12.70
CA GLN A 52 -9.07 -4.68 -12.33
C GLN A 52 -8.52 -3.42 -13.00
N ASP A 53 -8.94 -3.14 -14.23
CA ASP A 53 -8.42 -2.01 -15.02
C ASP A 53 -8.86 -0.65 -14.45
N LEU A 54 -9.88 -0.65 -13.59
CA LEU A 54 -10.37 0.55 -12.92
C LEU A 54 -9.58 0.91 -11.66
N TYR A 55 -8.81 -0.02 -11.11
CA TYR A 55 -8.07 0.19 -9.88
C TYR A 55 -6.62 0.62 -10.14
N PRO A 56 -6.07 1.58 -9.37
CA PRO A 56 -4.75 2.14 -9.65
C PRO A 56 -3.62 1.12 -9.47
N ILE A 57 -3.77 0.23 -8.48
CA ILE A 57 -2.75 -0.74 -8.05
C ILE A 57 -3.43 -2.05 -7.64
N THR A 58 -2.92 -3.15 -8.16
CA THR A 58 -3.24 -4.52 -7.76
C THR A 58 -1.94 -5.21 -7.35
N ALA A 59 -1.93 -5.86 -6.18
CA ALA A 59 -0.72 -6.43 -5.59
C ALA A 59 -1.01 -7.74 -4.83
N ILE A 60 0.05 -8.34 -4.29
CA ILE A 60 -0.04 -9.49 -3.39
C ILE A 60 0.07 -8.95 -1.97
N PHE A 61 -0.83 -9.35 -1.08
CA PHE A 61 -0.72 -9.08 0.36
C PHE A 61 -0.70 -10.38 1.16
N TYR A 62 -0.19 -10.30 2.39
CA TYR A 62 -0.10 -11.44 3.30
C TYR A 62 -0.75 -11.06 4.64
N ASP A 63 -1.66 -11.90 5.14
CA ASP A 63 -2.35 -11.65 6.40
C ASP A 63 -1.69 -12.33 7.63
N GLY A 64 -0.58 -13.05 7.42
CA GLY A 64 0.06 -13.88 8.47
C GLY A 64 -0.23 -15.37 8.35
N HIS A 65 -1.18 -15.77 7.51
CA HIS A 65 -1.58 -17.17 7.27
C HIS A 65 -1.53 -17.52 5.79
N GLU A 66 -2.11 -16.68 4.95
CA GLU A 66 -2.25 -16.91 3.51
C GLU A 66 -1.80 -15.68 2.70
N SER A 67 -1.25 -15.94 1.52
CA SER A 67 -0.98 -14.89 0.53
C SER A 67 -2.21 -14.71 -0.33
N TYR A 68 -2.67 -13.47 -0.46
CA TYR A 68 -3.78 -13.08 -1.30
C TYR A 68 -3.20 -12.45 -2.56
N PRO A 69 -3.01 -13.23 -3.64
CA PRO A 69 -2.68 -12.65 -4.92
C PRO A 69 -3.87 -11.83 -5.43
N ASN A 70 -3.59 -10.85 -6.29
CA ASN A 70 -4.60 -10.09 -7.02
C ASN A 70 -5.55 -9.26 -6.14
N VAL A 71 -5.02 -8.56 -5.13
CA VAL A 71 -5.80 -7.62 -4.32
C VAL A 71 -5.64 -6.22 -4.90
N SER A 72 -6.74 -5.64 -5.41
CA SER A 72 -6.79 -4.23 -5.81
C SER A 72 -6.97 -3.34 -4.60
N ILE A 73 -6.07 -2.39 -4.42
CA ILE A 73 -6.08 -1.49 -3.26
C ILE A 73 -7.27 -0.53 -3.37
N THR A 74 -8.05 -0.42 -2.30
CA THR A 74 -9.20 0.48 -2.20
C THR A 74 -9.03 1.53 -1.10
N ALA A 75 -8.25 1.22 -0.06
CA ALA A 75 -7.93 2.19 0.97
C ALA A 75 -6.56 1.92 1.61
N ILE A 76 -5.94 2.99 2.10
CA ILE A 76 -4.77 2.97 2.97
C ILE A 76 -5.14 3.69 4.26
N HIS A 77 -4.89 3.07 5.40
CA HIS A 77 -5.09 3.69 6.71
C HIS A 77 -3.93 3.39 7.65
N ILE A 78 -3.83 4.19 8.71
CA ILE A 78 -2.77 4.07 9.70
C ILE A 78 -3.35 3.92 11.11
N LEU A 79 -2.61 3.22 11.96
CA LEU A 79 -2.92 3.09 13.39
C LEU A 79 -1.69 3.49 14.20
N ASP A 80 -1.80 4.57 14.96
CA ASP A 80 -0.75 4.98 15.89
C ASP A 80 -0.61 3.95 17.03
N ARG A 81 0.63 3.53 17.32
CA ARG A 81 0.99 2.59 18.38
C ARG A 81 1.92 3.28 19.39
N PRO A 82 1.37 4.16 20.25
CA PRO A 82 2.16 4.98 21.16
C PRO A 82 2.99 4.17 22.15
N GLU A 83 2.60 2.92 22.44
CA GLU A 83 3.32 2.01 23.33
C GLU A 83 4.71 1.58 22.82
N ILE A 84 4.93 1.62 21.51
CA ILE A 84 6.20 1.29 20.84
C ILE A 84 6.74 2.45 20.01
N GLU A 85 6.16 3.65 20.15
CA GLU A 85 6.51 4.85 19.38
C GLU A 85 6.54 4.60 17.86
N ASP A 86 5.60 3.79 17.36
CA ASP A 86 5.52 3.44 15.95
C ASP A 86 4.09 3.61 15.38
N VAL A 87 3.97 3.47 14.07
CA VAL A 87 2.70 3.53 13.34
C VAL A 87 2.60 2.31 12.43
N ASP A 88 1.50 1.58 12.57
CA ASP A 88 1.15 0.49 11.67
C ASP A 88 0.40 1.05 10.45
N ILE A 89 0.68 0.47 9.29
CA ILE A 89 0.07 0.84 8.01
C ILE A 89 -0.75 -0.36 7.54
N TYR A 90 -1.97 -0.09 7.08
CA TYR A 90 -2.89 -1.10 6.61
C TYR A 90 -3.46 -0.76 5.23
N VAL A 91 -3.81 -1.80 4.50
CA VAL A 91 -4.50 -1.75 3.21
C VAL A 91 -5.84 -2.48 3.32
N ASP A 92 -6.87 -1.86 2.76
CA ASP A 92 -8.11 -2.56 2.40
C ASP A 92 -8.16 -2.72 0.88
N GLY A 93 -8.71 -3.83 0.41
CA GLY A 93 -8.76 -4.15 -1.00
C GLY A 93 -9.90 -5.06 -1.40
N ILE A 94 -9.98 -5.32 -2.70
CA ILE A 94 -10.87 -6.32 -3.29
C ILE A 94 -10.00 -7.38 -3.92
N ASN A 95 -10.16 -8.63 -3.50
CA ASN A 95 -9.57 -9.76 -4.17
C ASN A 95 -10.27 -9.97 -5.51
N GLN A 96 -9.52 -9.91 -6.59
CA GLN A 96 -10.08 -9.90 -7.94
C GLN A 96 -10.44 -11.30 -8.45
N ASP A 97 -9.91 -12.35 -7.82
CA ASP A 97 -10.26 -13.73 -8.15
C ASP A 97 -11.59 -14.12 -7.50
N THR A 98 -11.84 -13.66 -6.26
CA THR A 98 -13.06 -13.99 -5.50
C THR A 98 -14.12 -12.88 -5.52
N CYS A 99 -13.76 -11.68 -5.97
CA CYS A 99 -14.58 -10.46 -5.87
C CYS A 99 -14.92 -10.06 -4.42
N GLU A 100 -14.19 -10.57 -3.43
CA GLU A 100 -14.46 -10.31 -2.01
C GLU A 100 -13.67 -9.09 -1.51
N LYS A 101 -14.34 -8.27 -0.70
CA LYS A 101 -13.70 -7.20 0.06
C LYS A 101 -12.91 -7.78 1.22
N GLN A 102 -11.70 -7.30 1.38
CA GLN A 102 -10.74 -7.75 2.39
C GLN A 102 -10.14 -6.51 3.04
N GLU A 103 -10.06 -6.51 4.36
CA GLU A 103 -9.70 -5.32 5.14
C GLU A 103 -8.52 -5.62 6.06
N ASN A 104 -7.76 -4.58 6.41
CA ASN A 104 -6.68 -4.62 7.40
C ASN A 104 -5.48 -5.51 7.03
N PHE A 105 -5.10 -5.57 5.76
CA PHE A 105 -3.81 -6.16 5.38
C PHE A 105 -2.67 -5.36 5.96
N SER A 106 -1.85 -5.99 6.81
CA SER A 106 -0.65 -5.36 7.35
C SER A 106 0.35 -5.07 6.24
N VAL A 107 0.81 -3.84 6.14
CA VAL A 107 1.78 -3.41 5.14
C VAL A 107 3.19 -3.55 5.71
N CYS A 108 4.02 -4.37 5.05
CA CYS A 108 5.43 -4.53 5.38
C CYS A 108 6.32 -3.71 4.44
N PRO A 109 7.63 -3.57 4.71
CA PRO A 109 8.52 -2.78 3.85
C PRO A 109 8.52 -3.19 2.37
N VAL A 110 8.31 -4.48 2.09
CA VAL A 110 8.17 -5.02 0.72
C VAL A 110 6.96 -4.46 -0.04
N ASP A 111 5.94 -3.98 0.67
CA ASP A 111 4.68 -3.48 0.12
C ASP A 111 4.69 -1.96 -0.08
N TYR A 112 5.64 -1.24 0.54
CA TYR A 112 5.67 0.23 0.54
C TYR A 112 5.66 0.83 -0.86
N ALA A 113 6.34 0.21 -1.83
CA ALA A 113 6.34 0.70 -3.20
C ALA A 113 4.93 0.69 -3.83
N ASN A 114 4.12 -0.32 -3.55
CA ASN A 114 2.74 -0.41 -4.03
C ASN A 114 1.86 0.66 -3.36
N VAL A 115 2.02 0.84 -2.05
CA VAL A 115 1.27 1.85 -1.28
C VAL A 115 1.63 3.28 -1.71
N VAL A 116 2.92 3.59 -1.89
CA VAL A 116 3.38 4.89 -2.40
C VAL A 116 2.81 5.15 -3.79
N SER A 117 2.83 4.14 -4.67
CA SER A 117 2.29 4.27 -6.03
C SER A 117 0.77 4.49 -6.02
N PHE A 118 0.03 3.81 -5.13
CA PHE A 118 -1.40 4.02 -4.96
C PHE A 118 -1.69 5.45 -4.50
N ILE A 119 -1.00 5.92 -3.45
CA ILE A 119 -1.14 7.30 -2.96
C ILE A 119 -0.84 8.30 -4.09
N GLY A 120 0.23 8.07 -4.85
CA GLY A 120 0.61 8.91 -5.98
C GLY A 120 -0.50 9.05 -7.02
N LYS A 121 -1.08 7.93 -7.45
CA LYS A 121 -2.18 7.91 -8.44
C LYS A 121 -3.48 8.51 -7.89
N VAL A 122 -3.85 8.19 -6.65
CA VAL A 122 -5.11 8.64 -6.04
C VAL A 122 -5.09 10.14 -5.76
N LEU A 123 -3.93 10.67 -5.36
CA LEU A 123 -3.74 12.08 -5.06
C LEU A 123 -3.20 12.89 -6.26
N ASP A 124 -3.04 12.26 -7.44
CA ASP A 124 -2.61 12.90 -8.69
C ASP A 124 -1.23 13.60 -8.54
N LEU A 125 -0.30 12.93 -7.83
CA LEU A 125 1.06 13.39 -7.53
C LEU A 125 2.11 12.87 -8.54
N ASP A 126 1.71 12.03 -9.48
CA ASP A 126 2.55 11.40 -10.50
C ASP A 126 2.67 12.21 -11.80
N LYS A 127 2.33 13.50 -11.76
CA LYS A 127 2.39 14.45 -12.88
C LYS A 127 3.79 14.99 -13.19
#